data_AF-A0A7W6NQQ5-F1
#
_entry.id   AF-A0A7W6NQQ5-F1
#
_cell.length_a   1.000
_cell.length_b   1.000
_cell.length_c   1.000
_cell.angle_alpha   90.00
_cell.angle_beta   90.00
_cell.angle_gamma   90.00
#
_symmetry.space_group_name_H-M   'P 1'
#
loop_
_entity.id
_entity.type
_entity.pdbx_description
1 polymer ?
#
loop_
_entity_poly.entity_id
_entity_poly.type
_entity_poly.pdbx_seq_one_letter_code
_entity_poly.pdbx_strand_id
1 'polypeptide(L)'
;MRVIVAAALLLLLANCERAVDLVPWKGQPGSTQPNAVGLVTLPCDASTPLEPTRPYYCRRDRHFVTPPAREALVTAAKAMRARYPGEVLRFMDASGPDGEKPFPPHLSHGDGRQIDLGLYYTDVKGRPLDHFPATDRYGGYWPAEPPRPGEEIACPNGRPARAEKPDPPANRPWRLDEARTKALIQALIADRRVRRILIEPHLERRLGLWGHPKLRFAGCQAARHDDHIHVDFH
;
A
#
# COMPACT_ATOMS: atom_id res chain seq x y z
N MET A 1 -60.11 62.08 6.97
CA MET A 1 -59.08 61.85 8.00
C MET A 1 -59.45 60.58 8.78
N ARG A 2 -58.91 59.41 8.40
CA ARG A 2 -58.91 58.18 9.20
C ARG A 2 -57.87 57.24 8.61
N VAL A 3 -57.03 56.74 9.51
CA VAL A 3 -55.69 56.18 9.30
C VAL A 3 -55.78 54.77 8.72
N ILE A 4 -55.02 54.50 7.65
CA ILE A 4 -54.76 53.13 7.17
C ILE A 4 -53.65 52.58 8.06
N VAL A 5 -53.98 51.58 8.89
CA VAL A 5 -52.99 50.83 9.67
C VAL A 5 -52.49 49.69 8.78
N ALA A 6 -51.32 49.88 8.18
CA ALA A 6 -50.61 48.80 7.50
C ALA A 6 -49.90 47.93 8.56
N ALA A 7 -50.44 46.74 8.81
CA ALA A 7 -49.76 45.73 9.61
C ALA A 7 -48.61 45.13 8.78
N ALA A 8 -47.38 45.54 9.09
CA ALA A 8 -46.18 44.94 8.53
C ALA A 8 -46.02 43.53 9.11
N LEU A 9 -46.21 42.52 8.26
CA LEU A 9 -45.92 41.12 8.58
C LEU A 9 -44.39 40.95 8.59
N LEU A 10 -43.76 41.00 9.76
CA LEU A 10 -42.36 40.59 9.91
C LEU A 10 -42.28 39.07 9.74
N LEU A 11 -41.90 38.62 8.54
CA LEU A 11 -41.41 37.28 8.31
C LEU A 11 -40.03 37.14 8.97
N LEU A 12 -40.01 36.55 10.17
CA LEU A 12 -38.79 36.02 10.77
C LEU A 12 -38.33 34.83 9.94
N LEU A 13 -37.44 35.08 8.98
CA LEU A 13 -36.65 34.03 8.35
C LEU A 13 -35.74 33.44 9.41
N ALA A 14 -36.14 32.29 9.96
CA ALA A 14 -35.27 31.46 10.76
C ALA A 14 -34.14 30.94 9.86
N ASN A 15 -32.98 31.60 9.89
CA ASN A 15 -31.74 31.03 9.38
C ASN A 15 -31.37 29.83 10.27
N CYS A 16 -31.87 28.65 9.93
CA CYS A 16 -31.26 27.40 10.33
C CYS A 16 -30.00 27.18 9.50
N GLU A 17 -28.96 27.96 9.74
CA GLU A 17 -27.60 27.50 9.46
C GLU A 17 -27.27 26.49 10.56
N ARG A 18 -27.72 25.24 10.37
CA ARG A 18 -26.99 24.13 10.97
C ARG A 18 -25.63 24.15 10.29
N ALA A 19 -24.63 24.66 11.00
CA ALA A 19 -23.26 24.23 10.81
C ALA A 19 -23.32 22.70 10.95
N VAL A 20 -23.48 22.02 9.82
CA VAL A 20 -23.13 20.62 9.74
C VAL A 20 -21.64 20.66 9.99
N ASP A 21 -21.19 20.19 11.15
CA ASP A 21 -19.79 19.84 11.33
C ASP A 21 -19.49 18.81 10.24
N LEU A 22 -19.08 19.30 9.07
CA LEU A 22 -18.62 18.50 7.97
C LEU A 22 -17.34 17.88 8.51
N VAL A 23 -17.44 16.66 9.04
CA VAL A 23 -16.29 15.79 9.21
C VAL A 23 -15.48 15.95 7.92
N PRO A 24 -14.25 16.47 7.97
CA PRO A 24 -13.46 16.72 6.77
C PRO A 24 -13.51 15.47 5.92
N TRP A 25 -14.00 15.59 4.68
CA TRP A 25 -14.19 14.43 3.82
C TRP A 25 -12.86 13.71 3.70
N LYS A 26 -12.80 12.50 4.28
CA LYS A 26 -11.58 11.71 4.26
C LYS A 26 -11.37 11.03 2.92
N GLY A 27 -12.40 10.85 2.10
CA GLY A 27 -12.34 9.96 0.94
C GLY A 27 -13.16 8.70 1.16
N GLN A 28 -14.09 8.40 0.25
CA GLN A 28 -14.65 7.05 0.16
C GLN A 28 -13.60 6.12 -0.46
N PRO A 29 -13.42 4.88 0.03
CA PRO A 29 -12.47 3.96 -0.58
C PRO A 29 -12.66 3.82 -2.09
N GLY A 30 -11.57 3.86 -2.85
CA GLY A 30 -11.57 3.85 -4.32
C GLY A 30 -11.85 5.19 -5.01
N SER A 31 -12.24 6.24 -4.28
CA SER A 31 -12.45 7.59 -4.81
C SER A 31 -11.21 8.14 -5.53
N THR A 32 -11.43 8.67 -6.73
CA THR A 32 -10.46 9.44 -7.51
C THR A 32 -10.54 10.95 -7.26
N GLN A 33 -11.51 11.41 -6.47
CA GLN A 33 -11.58 12.82 -6.08
C GLN A 33 -10.48 13.10 -5.06
N PRO A 34 -9.64 14.13 -5.24
CA PRO A 34 -8.64 14.47 -4.24
C PRO A 34 -9.27 15.05 -2.97
N ASN A 35 -8.69 14.77 -1.80
CA ASN A 35 -9.06 15.39 -0.54
C ASN A 35 -8.39 16.78 -0.38
N ALA A 36 -8.53 17.40 0.79
CA ALA A 36 -8.00 18.75 1.05
C ALA A 36 -6.47 18.87 0.85
N VAL A 37 -5.72 17.77 1.01
CA VAL A 37 -4.26 17.72 0.83
C VAL A 37 -3.85 17.11 -0.52
N GLY A 38 -4.81 16.92 -1.44
CA GLY A 38 -4.55 16.45 -2.80
C GLY A 38 -4.36 14.94 -2.94
N LEU A 39 -4.69 14.16 -1.90
CA LEU A 39 -4.60 12.70 -1.93
C LEU A 39 -5.91 12.06 -2.38
N VAL A 40 -5.79 10.91 -3.04
CA VAL A 40 -6.89 10.04 -3.46
C VAL A 40 -6.79 8.70 -2.74
N THR A 41 -7.86 7.93 -2.74
CA THR A 41 -7.90 6.62 -2.08
C THR A 41 -7.63 5.48 -3.05
N LEU A 42 -6.94 4.46 -2.56
CA LEU A 42 -6.88 3.16 -3.21
C LEU A 42 -8.22 2.42 -3.09
N PRO A 43 -8.55 1.52 -4.03
CA PRO A 43 -9.78 0.75 -3.99
C PRO A 43 -9.73 -0.30 -2.87
N CYS A 44 -10.81 -0.39 -2.10
CA CYS A 44 -11.01 -1.38 -1.04
C CYS A 44 -12.22 -2.29 -1.30
N ASP A 45 -12.78 -2.21 -2.50
CA ASP A 45 -14.04 -2.79 -2.93
C ASP A 45 -13.88 -3.74 -4.13
N ALA A 46 -12.63 -4.06 -4.50
CA ALA A 46 -12.27 -4.85 -5.68
C ALA A 46 -12.73 -4.26 -7.03
N SER A 47 -13.02 -2.94 -7.09
CA SER A 47 -13.34 -2.23 -8.35
C SER A 47 -12.22 -2.25 -9.40
N THR A 48 -10.99 -2.57 -8.97
CA THR A 48 -9.82 -2.78 -9.85
C THR A 48 -9.06 -4.01 -9.37
N PRO A 49 -8.10 -4.58 -10.14
CA PRO A 49 -7.26 -5.69 -9.68
C PRO A 49 -6.19 -5.25 -8.66
N LEU A 50 -6.57 -4.37 -7.74
CA LEU A 50 -5.78 -3.83 -6.66
C LEU A 50 -6.62 -3.89 -5.38
N GLU A 51 -6.12 -4.55 -4.34
CA GLU A 51 -6.85 -4.74 -3.08
C GLU A 51 -5.89 -4.71 -1.88
N PRO A 52 -6.36 -4.45 -0.65
CA PRO A 52 -5.49 -4.53 0.52
C PRO A 52 -5.17 -6.00 0.87
N THR A 53 -3.95 -6.30 1.35
CA THR A 53 -3.64 -7.64 1.89
C THR A 53 -4.47 -7.98 3.13
N ARG A 54 -4.92 -6.95 3.87
CA ARG A 54 -5.80 -7.08 5.03
C ARG A 54 -6.81 -5.92 5.05
N PRO A 55 -8.10 -6.16 5.38
CA PRO A 55 -9.10 -5.09 5.52
C PRO A 55 -8.73 -3.96 6.51
N TYR A 56 -7.77 -4.24 7.41
CA TYR A 56 -7.21 -3.27 8.35
C TYR A 56 -6.72 -1.99 7.68
N TYR A 57 -6.02 -2.07 6.54
CA TYR A 57 -5.44 -0.89 5.87
C TYR A 57 -6.51 0.11 5.43
N CYS A 58 -7.65 -0.40 4.97
CA CYS A 58 -8.80 0.41 4.60
C CYS A 58 -9.52 0.98 5.83
N ARG A 59 -9.83 0.14 6.83
CA ARG A 59 -10.54 0.57 8.05
C ARG A 59 -9.79 1.59 8.92
N ARG A 60 -8.47 1.68 8.74
CA ARG A 60 -7.59 2.58 9.52
C ARG A 60 -7.04 3.72 8.67
N ASP A 61 -7.69 4.01 7.55
CA ASP A 61 -7.34 5.13 6.68
C ASP A 61 -5.87 5.08 6.20
N ARG A 62 -5.28 3.89 5.99
CA ARG A 62 -3.87 3.70 5.58
C ARG A 62 -3.74 3.40 4.07
N HIS A 63 -4.57 4.03 3.26
CA HIS A 63 -4.77 3.71 1.84
C HIS A 63 -4.86 4.96 0.95
N PHE A 64 -4.19 6.04 1.37
CA PHE A 64 -4.11 7.30 0.64
C PHE A 64 -2.83 7.39 -0.18
N VAL A 65 -2.95 7.89 -1.40
CA VAL A 65 -1.82 8.10 -2.32
C VAL A 65 -2.06 9.35 -3.17
N THR A 66 -1.01 9.86 -3.81
CA THR A 66 -1.18 10.90 -4.84
C THR A 66 -1.90 10.33 -6.08
N PRO A 67 -2.58 11.15 -6.89
CA PRO A 67 -3.20 10.68 -8.12
C PRO A 67 -2.22 9.95 -9.07
N PRO A 68 -0.99 10.45 -9.33
CA PRO A 68 -0.02 9.73 -10.16
C PRO A 68 0.38 8.37 -9.59
N ALA A 69 0.55 8.26 -8.27
CA ALA A 69 0.84 7.00 -7.61
C ALA A 69 -0.31 5.99 -7.76
N ARG A 70 -1.57 6.44 -7.58
CA ARG A 70 -2.76 5.59 -7.82
C ARG A 70 -2.80 5.05 -9.24
N GLU A 71 -2.57 5.91 -10.22
CA GLU A 71 -2.58 5.49 -11.63
C GLU A 71 -1.45 4.50 -11.95
N ALA A 72 -0.24 4.70 -11.41
CA ALA A 72 0.88 3.77 -11.57
C ALA A 72 0.54 2.39 -10.97
N LEU A 73 -0.06 2.36 -9.78
CA LEU A 73 -0.50 1.13 -9.12
C LEU A 73 -1.59 0.41 -9.91
N VAL A 74 -2.61 1.12 -10.39
CA VAL A 74 -3.67 0.52 -11.23
C VAL A 74 -3.11 0.05 -12.57
N THR A 75 -2.12 0.74 -13.13
CA THR A 75 -1.41 0.32 -14.36
C THR A 75 -0.67 -1.00 -14.14
N ALA A 76 0.13 -1.09 -13.06
CA ALA A 76 0.84 -2.31 -12.69
C ALA A 76 -0.13 -3.48 -12.41
N ALA A 77 -1.22 -3.20 -11.69
CA ALA A 77 -2.27 -4.17 -11.39
C ALA A 77 -2.94 -4.72 -12.67
N LYS A 78 -3.28 -3.86 -13.63
CA LYS A 78 -3.83 -4.27 -14.94
C LYS A 78 -2.81 -5.08 -15.76
N ALA A 79 -1.53 -4.69 -15.75
CA ALA A 79 -0.47 -5.42 -16.44
C ALA A 79 -0.28 -6.84 -15.86
N MET A 80 -0.32 -6.96 -14.52
CA MET A 80 -0.25 -8.26 -13.84
C MET A 80 -1.45 -9.13 -14.21
N ARG A 81 -2.67 -8.61 -14.15
CA ARG A 81 -3.88 -9.37 -14.53
C ARG A 81 -3.91 -9.78 -16.00
N ALA A 82 -3.34 -8.96 -16.90
CA ALA A 82 -3.22 -9.30 -18.31
C ALA A 82 -2.22 -10.44 -18.55
N ARG A 83 -1.11 -10.45 -17.80
CA ARG A 83 -0.07 -11.49 -17.89
C ARG A 83 -0.45 -12.79 -17.16
N TYR A 84 -1.14 -12.67 -16.04
CA TYR A 84 -1.59 -13.76 -15.18
C TYR A 84 -3.10 -13.59 -14.96
N PRO A 85 -3.96 -14.28 -15.74
CA PRO A 85 -5.41 -14.14 -15.61
C PRO A 85 -5.89 -14.39 -14.19
N GLY A 86 -6.71 -13.46 -13.68
CA GLY A 86 -7.23 -13.49 -12.31
C GLY A 86 -6.29 -12.89 -11.26
N GLU A 87 -5.08 -12.46 -11.62
CA GLU A 87 -4.13 -11.91 -10.66
C GLU A 87 -4.58 -10.57 -10.08
N VAL A 88 -4.27 -10.37 -8.80
CA VAL A 88 -4.60 -9.16 -8.03
C VAL A 88 -3.35 -8.64 -7.35
N LEU A 89 -3.02 -7.37 -7.61
CA LEU A 89 -1.97 -6.67 -6.88
C LEU A 89 -2.45 -6.34 -5.48
N ARG A 90 -1.63 -6.61 -4.46
CA ARG A 90 -2.03 -6.40 -3.07
C ARG A 90 -1.19 -5.34 -2.38
N PHE A 91 -1.85 -4.35 -1.80
CA PHE A 91 -1.19 -3.28 -1.06
C PHE A 91 -1.28 -3.47 0.46
N MET A 92 -0.31 -2.87 1.15
CA MET A 92 -0.20 -2.83 2.59
C MET A 92 -0.32 -1.36 3.05
N ASP A 93 0.64 -0.83 3.80
CA ASP A 93 0.56 0.56 4.23
C ASP A 93 0.79 1.51 3.05
N ALA A 94 -0.12 2.47 2.89
CA ALA A 94 0.09 3.72 2.15
C ALA A 94 0.05 4.89 3.15
N SER A 95 -0.44 6.05 2.74
CA SER A 95 -0.59 7.22 3.60
C SER A 95 -1.90 7.25 4.38
N GLY A 96 -1.89 8.10 5.41
CA GLY A 96 -3.08 8.64 6.05
C GLY A 96 -3.77 9.73 5.22
N PRO A 97 -4.98 10.14 5.61
CA PRO A 97 -5.75 11.16 4.88
C PRO A 97 -5.11 12.55 4.98
N ASP A 98 -4.30 12.80 6.01
CA ASP A 98 -3.77 14.13 6.33
C ASP A 98 -2.47 14.48 5.57
N GLY A 99 -1.83 13.50 4.90
CA GLY A 99 -0.64 13.79 4.08
C GLY A 99 0.66 14.02 4.87
N GLU A 100 0.70 13.70 6.17
CA GLU A 100 1.77 14.10 7.08
C GLU A 100 2.83 13.02 7.33
N LYS A 101 4.11 13.42 7.32
CA LYS A 101 5.26 12.57 7.71
C LYS A 101 5.75 12.89 9.12
N PRO A 102 6.23 11.90 9.89
CA PRO A 102 6.18 10.46 9.60
C PRO A 102 4.73 9.93 9.69
N PHE A 103 4.47 8.77 9.08
CA PHE A 103 3.19 8.07 9.27
C PHE A 103 3.43 6.77 10.06
N PRO A 104 3.34 6.81 11.41
CA PRO A 104 3.76 5.71 12.25
C PRO A 104 3.15 4.35 11.84
N PRO A 105 3.92 3.25 11.91
CA PRO A 105 5.30 3.17 12.40
C PRO A 105 6.35 3.59 11.36
N HIS A 106 5.94 4.01 10.15
CA HIS A 106 6.83 4.38 9.05
C HIS A 106 7.35 5.80 9.19
N LEU A 107 8.61 6.01 8.82
CA LEU A 107 9.20 7.36 8.77
C LEU A 107 8.83 8.12 7.49
N SER A 108 8.35 7.42 6.46
CA SER A 108 8.15 7.96 5.11
C SER A 108 6.69 8.13 4.71
N HIS A 109 5.83 7.11 4.85
CA HIS A 109 4.50 6.94 4.25
C HIS A 109 3.47 8.09 4.38
N GLY A 110 3.78 9.28 4.84
CA GLY A 110 2.84 10.38 5.03
C GLY A 110 2.30 11.05 3.76
N ASP A 111 3.13 11.29 2.74
CA ASP A 111 2.84 12.27 1.68
C ASP A 111 2.17 11.71 0.41
N GLY A 112 1.61 10.51 0.47
CA GLY A 112 0.96 9.83 -0.64
C GLY A 112 1.91 9.27 -1.71
N ARG A 113 3.23 9.38 -1.52
CA ARG A 113 4.22 8.95 -2.52
C ARG A 113 4.95 7.66 -2.14
N GLN A 114 4.54 6.98 -1.07
CA GLN A 114 5.11 5.70 -0.66
C GLN A 114 4.02 4.69 -0.36
N ILE A 115 4.28 3.43 -0.71
CA ILE A 115 3.39 2.32 -0.45
C ILE A 115 4.15 1.00 -0.33
N ASP A 116 3.68 0.14 0.55
CA ASP A 116 4.16 -1.24 0.66
C ASP A 116 3.25 -2.15 -0.18
N LEU A 117 3.86 -3.00 -1.01
CA LEU A 117 3.15 -3.98 -1.85
C LEU A 117 3.57 -5.39 -1.46
N GLY A 118 2.59 -6.27 -1.26
CA GLY A 118 2.83 -7.67 -0.95
C GLY A 118 3.47 -8.41 -2.12
N LEU A 119 4.36 -9.36 -1.80
CA LEU A 119 4.88 -10.31 -2.80
C LEU A 119 3.80 -11.33 -3.20
N TYR A 120 4.04 -12.07 -4.29
CA TYR A 120 3.18 -13.18 -4.68
C TYR A 120 3.68 -14.49 -4.11
N TYR A 121 2.75 -15.41 -3.84
CA TYR A 121 3.05 -16.69 -3.23
C TYR A 121 2.29 -17.82 -3.92
N THR A 122 2.86 -19.01 -3.83
CA THR A 122 2.23 -20.28 -4.19
C THR A 122 2.04 -21.14 -2.95
N ASP A 123 1.18 -22.14 -3.03
CA ASP A 123 1.18 -23.25 -2.08
C ASP A 123 2.39 -24.18 -2.29
N VAL A 124 2.53 -25.19 -1.43
CA VAL A 124 3.63 -26.18 -1.52
C VAL A 124 3.61 -27.03 -2.79
N LYS A 125 2.53 -26.98 -3.60
CA LYS A 125 2.39 -27.67 -4.89
C LYS A 125 2.66 -26.73 -6.08
N GLY A 126 3.04 -25.46 -5.82
CA GLY A 126 3.29 -24.46 -6.85
C GLY A 126 2.02 -23.81 -7.41
N ARG A 127 0.85 -24.01 -6.78
CA ARG A 127 -0.39 -23.35 -7.20
C ARG A 127 -0.42 -21.92 -6.63
N PRO A 128 -0.71 -20.89 -7.44
CA PRO A 128 -0.77 -19.52 -6.95
C PRO A 128 -1.81 -19.36 -5.84
N LEU A 129 -1.47 -18.59 -4.81
CA LEU A 129 -2.44 -18.22 -3.77
C LEU A 129 -3.34 -17.09 -4.27
N ASP A 130 -4.63 -17.21 -4.00
CA ASP A 130 -5.66 -16.20 -4.27
C ASP A 130 -5.76 -15.14 -3.16
N HIS A 131 -4.95 -15.25 -2.11
CA HIS A 131 -4.86 -14.29 -1.01
C HIS A 131 -3.42 -14.17 -0.50
N PHE A 132 -3.13 -13.06 0.16
CA PHE A 132 -1.86 -12.88 0.87
C PHE A 132 -1.76 -13.89 2.03
N PRO A 133 -0.59 -14.52 2.29
CA PRO A 133 -0.52 -15.60 3.27
C PRO A 133 -1.03 -15.19 4.65
N ALA A 134 -1.95 -15.99 5.19
CA ALA A 134 -2.50 -15.80 6.54
C ALA A 134 -1.52 -16.34 7.58
N THR A 135 -0.66 -15.46 8.09
CA THR A 135 0.42 -15.82 9.01
C THR A 135 0.03 -15.84 10.49
N ASP A 136 -1.18 -15.38 10.83
CA ASP A 136 -1.62 -15.24 12.23
C ASP A 136 -1.60 -16.57 12.98
N ARG A 137 -1.97 -17.68 12.31
CA ARG A 137 -1.94 -19.05 12.86
C ARG A 137 -0.55 -19.66 12.96
N TYR A 138 0.45 -18.97 12.42
CA TYR A 138 1.83 -19.43 12.37
C TYR A 138 2.72 -18.58 13.27
N GLY A 139 2.18 -17.89 14.28
CA GLY A 139 2.97 -17.05 15.21
C GLY A 139 2.94 -15.56 14.90
N GLY A 140 2.05 -15.10 14.01
CA GLY A 140 1.93 -13.67 13.68
C GLY A 140 3.13 -13.11 12.91
N TYR A 141 3.97 -13.98 12.32
CA TYR A 141 5.07 -13.57 11.46
C TYR A 141 4.55 -12.83 10.23
N TRP A 142 5.44 -12.21 9.48
CA TRP A 142 5.12 -11.77 8.13
C TRP A 142 5.46 -12.91 7.17
N PRO A 143 4.92 -12.96 5.95
CA PRO A 143 5.28 -14.00 4.98
C PRO A 143 6.68 -13.77 4.39
N ALA A 144 7.65 -13.49 5.26
CA ALA A 144 9.02 -13.18 4.91
C ALA A 144 9.68 -14.37 4.21
N GLU A 145 10.55 -14.02 3.27
CA GLU A 145 11.31 -14.95 2.44
C GLU A 145 12.80 -14.79 2.75
N PRO A 146 13.30 -15.33 3.87
CA PRO A 146 14.69 -15.13 4.29
C PRO A 146 15.71 -15.68 3.26
N PRO A 147 17.00 -15.31 3.39
CA PRO A 147 18.06 -15.86 2.57
C PRO A 147 18.09 -17.40 2.60
N ARG A 148 18.25 -18.03 1.44
CA ARG A 148 18.52 -19.47 1.30
C ARG A 148 19.98 -19.76 1.66
N PRO A 149 20.33 -21.02 1.96
CA PRO A 149 21.74 -21.40 2.09
C PRO A 149 22.57 -20.94 0.88
N GLY A 150 23.62 -20.17 1.14
CA GLY A 150 24.51 -19.61 0.12
C GLY A 150 24.08 -18.24 -0.45
N GLU A 151 22.92 -17.71 -0.08
CA GLU A 151 22.53 -16.34 -0.45
C GLU A 151 23.13 -15.29 0.51
N GLU A 152 23.21 -14.06 0.00
CA GLU A 152 23.73 -12.92 0.75
C GLU A 152 22.88 -12.59 1.98
N ILE A 153 23.52 -12.46 3.13
CA ILE A 153 22.89 -11.93 4.35
C ILE A 153 23.22 -10.44 4.41
N ALA A 154 22.25 -9.58 4.07
CA ALA A 154 22.48 -8.14 3.93
C ALA A 154 22.94 -7.45 5.23
N CYS A 155 22.50 -7.96 6.38
CA CYS A 155 22.81 -7.42 7.71
C CYS A 155 23.37 -8.52 8.62
N PRO A 156 24.64 -8.93 8.45
CA PRO A 156 25.21 -10.06 9.21
C PRO A 156 25.32 -9.77 10.72
N ASN A 157 25.38 -8.48 11.10
CA ASN A 157 25.37 -8.04 12.49
C ASN A 157 23.96 -7.82 13.06
N GLY A 158 22.92 -8.21 12.31
CA GLY A 158 21.51 -8.00 12.66
C GLY A 158 21.01 -6.58 12.41
N ARG A 159 19.74 -6.36 12.80
CA ARG A 159 19.03 -5.08 12.74
C ARG A 159 18.55 -4.69 14.14
N PRO A 160 18.17 -3.41 14.38
CA PRO A 160 17.49 -3.04 15.61
C PRO A 160 16.25 -3.90 15.86
N ALA A 161 15.95 -4.26 17.11
CA ALA A 161 14.87 -5.19 17.46
C ALA A 161 13.48 -4.82 16.90
N ARG A 162 13.19 -3.52 16.75
CA ARG A 162 11.94 -3.02 16.14
C ARG A 162 11.83 -3.25 14.62
N ALA A 163 12.96 -3.54 13.97
CA ALA A 163 13.10 -3.69 12.52
C ALA A 163 13.38 -5.14 12.11
N GLU A 164 13.84 -5.98 13.04
CA GLU A 164 14.00 -7.42 12.83
C GLU A 164 12.73 -8.15 13.25
N LYS A 165 12.16 -8.92 12.34
CA LYS A 165 11.03 -9.80 12.65
C LYS A 165 11.47 -11.25 12.47
N PRO A 166 11.02 -12.17 13.34
CA PRO A 166 11.38 -13.57 13.25
C PRO A 166 10.91 -14.20 11.93
N ASP A 167 11.74 -15.11 11.41
CA ASP A 167 11.44 -15.85 10.19
C ASP A 167 10.27 -16.82 10.40
N PRO A 168 9.40 -16.99 9.39
CA PRO A 168 8.34 -17.98 9.48
C PRO A 168 8.93 -19.40 9.47
N PRO A 169 8.22 -20.40 10.02
CA PRO A 169 8.68 -21.79 10.04
C PRO A 169 9.03 -22.30 8.64
N ALA A 170 10.11 -23.08 8.52
CA ALA A 170 10.55 -23.63 7.23
C ALA A 170 9.48 -24.51 6.55
N ASN A 171 8.59 -25.13 7.33
CA ASN A 171 7.48 -25.96 6.86
C ASN A 171 6.16 -25.18 6.62
N ARG A 172 6.20 -23.84 6.58
CA ARG A 172 5.03 -23.00 6.23
C ARG A 172 4.37 -23.46 4.91
N PRO A 173 3.04 -23.32 4.75
CA PRO A 173 2.31 -23.84 3.59
C PRO A 173 2.42 -22.98 2.33
N TRP A 174 3.24 -21.93 2.32
CA TRP A 174 3.44 -21.04 1.16
C TRP A 174 4.91 -20.96 0.71
N ARG A 175 5.14 -20.59 -0.54
CA ARG A 175 6.46 -20.32 -1.15
C ARG A 175 6.38 -19.04 -1.98
N LEU A 176 7.46 -18.26 -2.04
CA LEU A 176 7.55 -17.12 -2.96
C LEU A 176 7.24 -17.57 -4.41
N ASP A 177 6.30 -16.90 -5.06
CA ASP A 177 6.14 -16.98 -6.51
C ASP A 177 7.14 -16.03 -7.15
N GLU A 178 8.34 -16.54 -7.42
CA GLU A 178 9.43 -15.76 -7.99
C GLU A 178 9.07 -15.18 -9.37
N ALA A 179 8.31 -15.93 -10.19
CA ALA A 179 7.95 -15.50 -11.53
C ALA A 179 6.98 -14.31 -11.51
N ARG A 180 5.90 -14.39 -10.73
CA ARG A 180 4.93 -13.30 -10.59
C ARG A 180 5.52 -12.10 -9.85
N THR A 181 6.31 -12.34 -8.81
CA THR A 181 6.98 -11.26 -8.06
C THR A 181 7.96 -10.51 -8.95
N LYS A 182 8.77 -11.22 -9.74
CA LYS A 182 9.64 -10.60 -10.74
C LYS A 182 8.85 -9.78 -11.76
N ALA A 183 7.75 -10.33 -12.28
CA ALA A 183 6.91 -9.65 -13.26
C ALA A 183 6.30 -8.34 -12.71
N LEU A 184 5.85 -8.34 -11.45
CA LEU A 184 5.36 -7.13 -10.78
C LEU A 184 6.46 -6.07 -10.68
N ILE A 185 7.63 -6.45 -10.18
CA ILE A 185 8.75 -5.51 -10.03
C ILE A 185 9.15 -4.94 -11.40
N GLN A 186 9.17 -5.75 -12.45
CA GLN A 186 9.42 -5.29 -13.82
C GLN A 186 8.34 -4.31 -14.32
N ALA A 187 7.07 -4.57 -14.03
CA ALA A 187 5.98 -3.65 -14.39
C ALA A 187 6.11 -2.30 -13.67
N LEU A 188 6.47 -2.31 -12.39
CA LEU A 188 6.73 -1.08 -11.62
C LEU A 188 7.97 -0.34 -12.12
N ILE A 189 9.05 -1.06 -12.43
CA ILE A 189 10.29 -0.50 -12.99
C ILE A 189 10.02 0.26 -14.29
N ALA A 190 9.18 -0.31 -15.17
CA ALA A 190 8.87 0.27 -16.47
C ALA A 190 8.06 1.58 -16.37
N ASP A 191 7.35 1.79 -15.26
CA ASP A 191 6.55 3.00 -15.05
C ASP A 191 7.44 4.19 -14.66
N ARG A 192 7.38 5.28 -15.45
CA ARG A 192 8.18 6.49 -15.22
C ARG A 192 7.80 7.22 -13.93
N ARG A 193 6.62 6.98 -13.37
CA ARG A 193 6.16 7.57 -12.09
C ARG A 193 6.81 6.89 -10.88
N VAL A 194 7.30 5.66 -11.03
CA VAL A 194 8.03 4.95 -9.98
C VAL A 194 9.47 5.44 -9.94
N ARG A 195 9.85 6.01 -8.79
CA ARG A 195 11.17 6.57 -8.51
C ARG A 195 12.14 5.49 -8.02
N ARG A 196 11.70 4.67 -7.06
CA ARG A 196 12.53 3.67 -6.39
C ARG A 196 11.67 2.54 -5.84
N ILE A 197 12.24 1.35 -5.74
CA ILE A 197 11.65 0.19 -5.08
C ILE A 197 12.69 -0.34 -4.09
N LEU A 198 12.31 -0.49 -2.82
CA LEU A 198 13.12 -1.14 -1.81
C LEU A 198 12.78 -2.62 -1.73
N ILE A 199 13.82 -3.44 -1.75
CA ILE A 199 13.76 -4.90 -1.70
C ILE A 199 15.01 -5.41 -1.00
N GLU A 200 14.92 -6.56 -0.33
CA GLU A 200 16.11 -7.18 0.27
C GLU A 200 17.09 -7.69 -0.81
N PRO A 201 18.42 -7.53 -0.61
CA PRO A 201 19.44 -7.89 -1.61
C PRO A 201 19.38 -9.34 -2.09
N HIS A 202 19.10 -10.29 -1.20
CA HIS A 202 19.00 -11.71 -1.59
C HIS A 202 17.82 -11.95 -2.54
N LEU A 203 16.68 -11.27 -2.33
CA LEU A 203 15.54 -11.34 -3.25
C LEU A 203 15.84 -10.65 -4.58
N GLU A 204 16.50 -9.48 -4.56
CA GLU A 204 16.91 -8.80 -5.79
C GLU A 204 17.77 -9.72 -6.69
N ARG A 205 18.75 -10.42 -6.08
CA ARG A 205 19.60 -11.40 -6.77
C ARG A 205 18.82 -12.64 -7.22
N ARG A 206 18.03 -13.24 -6.32
CA ARG A 206 17.23 -14.45 -6.58
C ARG A 206 16.27 -14.25 -7.76
N LEU A 207 15.64 -13.07 -7.84
CA LEU A 207 14.74 -12.70 -8.93
C LEU A 207 15.48 -12.31 -10.23
N GLY A 208 16.82 -12.24 -10.21
CA GLY A 208 17.65 -11.84 -11.34
C GLY A 208 17.38 -10.41 -11.78
N LEU A 209 17.23 -9.50 -10.81
CA LEU A 209 16.99 -8.07 -11.03
C LEU A 209 18.15 -7.18 -10.54
N TRP A 210 19.23 -7.82 -10.07
CA TRP A 210 20.40 -7.16 -9.51
C TRP A 210 20.96 -6.05 -10.39
N GLY A 211 21.22 -4.89 -9.79
CA GLY A 211 21.89 -3.76 -10.43
C GLY A 211 20.95 -2.81 -11.18
N HIS A 212 19.64 -3.05 -11.13
CA HIS A 212 18.69 -2.15 -11.75
C HIS A 212 18.66 -0.77 -11.03
N PRO A 213 18.71 0.37 -11.75
CA PRO A 213 18.87 1.69 -11.13
C PRO A 213 17.69 2.16 -10.27
N LYS A 214 16.52 1.49 -10.32
CA LYS A 214 15.39 1.76 -9.43
C LYS A 214 15.35 0.87 -8.18
N LEU A 215 16.08 -0.25 -8.15
CA LEU A 215 16.06 -1.18 -7.02
C LEU A 215 17.14 -0.80 -6.00
N ARG A 216 16.78 -0.73 -4.72
CA ARG A 216 17.71 -0.31 -3.66
C ARG A 216 17.48 -1.12 -2.40
N PHE A 217 18.58 -1.40 -1.72
CA PHE A 217 18.51 -1.86 -0.34
C PHE A 217 18.13 -0.71 0.60
N ALA A 218 17.20 -0.94 1.53
CA ALA A 218 16.78 0.04 2.53
C ALA A 218 17.84 0.31 3.62
N GLY A 219 18.83 -0.57 3.77
CA GLY A 219 19.84 -0.51 4.82
C GLY A 219 19.41 -1.24 6.10
N CYS A 220 20.39 -1.57 6.95
CA CYS A 220 20.19 -2.38 8.16
C CYS A 220 19.47 -1.66 9.32
N GLN A 221 19.15 -0.37 9.16
CA GLN A 221 18.35 0.38 10.14
C GLN A 221 16.85 0.37 9.82
N ALA A 222 16.47 -0.11 8.64
CA ALA A 222 15.07 -0.25 8.21
C ALA A 222 14.53 -1.66 8.50
N ALA A 223 13.21 -1.79 8.51
CA ALA A 223 12.57 -3.10 8.47
C ALA A 223 12.99 -3.88 7.22
N ARG A 224 12.95 -5.21 7.32
CA ARG A 224 13.19 -6.07 6.17
C ARG A 224 12.10 -5.89 5.11
N HIS A 225 12.51 -5.93 3.85
CA HIS A 225 11.64 -5.90 2.67
C HIS A 225 11.69 -7.25 1.93
N ASP A 226 11.47 -8.33 2.68
CA ASP A 226 11.40 -9.70 2.17
C ASP A 226 10.05 -10.39 2.38
N ASP A 227 9.09 -9.70 2.98
CA ASP A 227 7.66 -10.02 2.99
C ASP A 227 6.84 -9.08 2.07
N HIS A 228 7.43 -7.95 1.69
CA HIS A 228 6.85 -6.92 0.83
C HIS A 228 7.95 -6.14 0.11
N ILE A 229 7.59 -5.34 -0.90
CA ILE A 229 8.43 -4.29 -1.46
C ILE A 229 7.89 -2.91 -1.09
N HIS A 230 8.77 -1.95 -0.86
CA HIS A 230 8.39 -0.56 -0.64
C HIS A 230 8.59 0.24 -1.93
N VAL A 231 7.55 0.91 -2.41
CA VAL A 231 7.58 1.66 -3.68
C VAL A 231 7.49 3.14 -3.41
N ASP A 232 8.48 3.88 -3.90
CA ASP A 232 8.53 5.33 -3.92
C ASP A 232 8.10 5.86 -5.30
N PHE A 233 7.22 6.86 -5.32
CA PHE A 233 6.84 7.61 -6.51
C PHE A 233 7.53 8.99 -6.56
N HIS A 234 7.51 9.61 -7.74
CA HIS A 234 7.98 10.99 -7.95
C HIS A 234 7.01 12.05 -7.38
#